data_AF-A0A173TZY9-F1
#
_entry.id   AF-A0A173TZY9-F1
#
_cell.length_a   1.000
_cell.length_b   1.000
_cell.length_c   1.000
_cell.angle_alpha   90.00
_cell.angle_beta   90.00
_cell.angle_gamma   90.00
#
_symmetry.space_group_name_H-M   'P 1'
#
loop_
_entity.id
_entity.type
_entity.pdbx_description
1 polymer ?
#
loop_
_entity_poly.entity_id
_entity_poly.type
_entity_poly.pdbx_seq_one_letter_code
_entity_poly.pdbx_strand_id
1 'polypeptide(L)'
;MKDRTRKIIVAVLLVIAVCCAGYLIWCYATAAKTKQSYDDAKKLVTENVKPSKTDSDDGEQTKPEIPVDFTALQEKNPDIYAWIKIDGTTVDYPVCQNNKDDW
;
A
#
# COMPACT_ATOMS: atom_id res chain seq x y z
N MET A 1 9.28 -51.32 -20.60
CA MET A 1 9.78 -50.50 -19.47
C MET A 1 9.57 -48.99 -19.67
N LYS A 2 9.63 -48.47 -20.90
CA LYS A 2 9.57 -47.02 -21.23
C LYS A 2 8.21 -46.35 -20.96
N ASP A 3 7.11 -47.11 -21.02
CA ASP A 3 5.74 -46.56 -20.97
C ASP A 3 5.28 -46.22 -19.56
N ARG A 4 5.70 -47.00 -18.56
CA ARG A 4 5.43 -46.70 -17.14
C ARG A 4 6.25 -45.49 -16.69
N THR A 5 7.50 -45.38 -17.14
CA THR A 5 8.36 -44.23 -16.85
C THR A 5 7.85 -42.94 -17.49
N ARG A 6 7.36 -42.97 -18.75
CA ARG A 6 6.69 -41.80 -19.36
C ARG A 6 5.45 -41.36 -18.58
N LYS A 7 4.61 -42.32 -18.14
CA LYS A 7 3.42 -42.00 -17.33
C LYS A 7 3.80 -41.36 -15.99
N ILE A 8 4.86 -41.82 -15.34
CA ILE A 8 5.36 -41.24 -14.10
C ILE A 8 5.90 -39.81 -14.33
N ILE A 9 6.69 -39.59 -15.39
CA ILE A 9 7.22 -38.26 -15.71
C ILE A 9 6.09 -37.27 -16.01
N VAL A 10 5.08 -37.68 -16.76
CA VAL A 10 3.91 -36.85 -17.06
C VAL A 10 3.12 -36.53 -15.78
N ALA A 11 2.95 -37.51 -14.89
CA ALA A 11 2.28 -37.27 -13.60
C ALA A 11 3.05 -36.26 -12.73
N VAL A 12 4.38 -36.37 -12.66
CA VAL A 12 5.23 -35.41 -11.92
C VAL A 12 5.14 -34.01 -12.52
N LEU A 13 5.20 -33.88 -13.84
CA LEU A 13 5.06 -32.60 -14.53
C LEU A 13 3.69 -31.95 -14.28
N LEU A 14 2.62 -32.74 -14.24
CA LEU A 14 1.27 -32.23 -13.93
C LEU A 14 1.18 -31.71 -12.48
N VAL A 15 1.77 -32.41 -11.52
CA VAL A 15 1.81 -31.96 -10.12
C VAL A 15 2.56 -30.63 -10.00
N ILE A 16 3.72 -30.50 -10.65
CA ILE A 16 4.50 -29.26 -10.66
C ILE A 16 3.70 -28.11 -11.28
N ALA A 17 3.02 -28.36 -12.40
CA ALA A 17 2.19 -27.36 -13.06
C ALA A 17 1.05 -26.86 -12.16
N VAL A 18 0.40 -27.75 -11.41
CA VAL A 18 -0.65 -27.38 -10.44
C VAL A 18 -0.07 -26.57 -9.28
N CYS A 19 1.09 -26.93 -8.76
CA CYS A 19 1.78 -26.14 -7.73
C CYS A 19 2.15 -24.74 -8.22
N CYS A 20 2.67 -24.60 -9.43
CA CYS A 20 2.99 -23.31 -10.03
C CYS A 20 1.73 -22.45 -10.23
N ALA A 21 0.66 -23.03 -10.75
CA ALA A 21 -0.61 -22.32 -10.91
C ALA A 21 -1.19 -21.84 -9.57
N GLY A 22 -1.14 -22.67 -8.53
CA GLY A 22 -1.56 -22.30 -7.18
C GLY A 22 -0.74 -21.14 -6.59
N TYR A 23 0.59 -21.17 -6.76
CA TYR A 23 1.47 -20.09 -6.30
C TYR A 23 1.18 -18.77 -7.03
N LEU A 24 0.95 -18.82 -8.35
CA LEU A 24 0.60 -17.63 -9.12
C LEU A 24 -0.75 -17.04 -8.66
N ILE A 25 -1.79 -17.88 -8.50
CA ILE A 25 -3.11 -17.42 -8.01
C ILE A 25 -2.97 -16.75 -6.63
N TRP A 26 -2.20 -17.35 -5.73
CA TRP A 26 -1.93 -16.76 -4.42
C TRP A 26 -1.23 -15.41 -4.54
N CYS A 27 -0.15 -15.32 -5.32
CA CYS A 27 0.59 -14.08 -5.54
C CYS A 27 -0.29 -12.96 -6.11
N TYR A 28 -1.14 -13.27 -7.10
CA TYR A 28 -2.10 -12.31 -7.67
C TYR A 28 -3.17 -11.88 -6.66
N ALA A 29 -3.68 -12.79 -5.83
CA ALA A 29 -4.65 -12.45 -4.79
C ALA A 29 -4.04 -11.54 -3.71
N THR A 30 -2.77 -11.78 -3.34
CA THR A 30 -2.04 -10.92 -2.39
C THR A 30 -1.80 -9.53 -2.97
N ALA A 31 -1.44 -9.43 -4.25
CA ALA A 31 -1.27 -8.13 -4.93
C ALA A 31 -2.59 -7.33 -5.01
N ALA A 32 -3.73 -8.00 -5.18
CA ALA A 32 -5.04 -7.34 -5.16
C ALA A 32 -5.39 -6.76 -3.77
N LYS A 33 -5.02 -7.47 -2.68
CA LYS A 33 -5.19 -6.99 -1.30
C LYS A 33 -4.36 -5.71 -1.03
N THR A 34 -3.15 -5.62 -1.60
CA THR A 34 -2.28 -4.45 -1.45
C THR A 34 -2.85 -3.19 -2.11
N LYS A 35 -3.56 -3.31 -3.24
CA LYS A 35 -4.25 -2.17 -3.86
C LYS A 35 -5.40 -1.65 -3.00
N GLN A 36 -6.16 -2.56 -2.39
CA GLN A 36 -7.31 -2.18 -1.56
C GLN A 36 -6.89 -1.38 -0.32
N SER A 37 -5.81 -1.78 0.37
CA SER A 37 -5.30 -1.02 1.52
C SER A 37 -4.86 0.41 1.16
N TYR A 38 -4.42 0.61 -0.08
CA TYR A 38 -4.00 1.91 -0.57
C TYR A 38 -5.18 2.81 -0.94
N ASP A 39 -6.17 2.27 -1.66
CA ASP A 39 -7.38 3.02 -2.04
C ASP A 39 -8.21 3.41 -0.81
N ASP A 40 -8.28 2.55 0.21
CA ASP A 40 -8.96 2.86 1.48
C ASP A 40 -8.27 3.98 2.25
N ALA A 41 -6.94 4.08 2.21
CA ALA A 41 -6.22 5.20 2.81
C ALA A 41 -6.52 6.53 2.08
N LYS A 42 -6.55 6.49 0.75
CA LYS A 42 -6.82 7.67 -0.08
C LYS A 42 -8.25 8.21 0.09
N LYS A 43 -9.24 7.33 0.25
CA LYS A 43 -10.62 7.71 0.51
C LYS A 43 -10.80 8.46 1.83
N LEU A 44 -10.14 8.01 2.91
CA LEU A 44 -10.22 8.67 4.22
C LEU A 44 -9.64 10.09 4.21
N VAL A 45 -8.55 10.32 3.48
CA VAL A 45 -7.98 11.66 3.33
C VAL A 45 -8.90 12.58 2.54
N THR A 46 -9.60 12.05 1.53
CA THR A 46 -10.47 12.86 0.66
C THR A 46 -11.79 13.25 1.34
N GLU A 47 -12.34 12.38 2.21
CA GLU A 47 -13.63 12.64 2.88
C GLU A 47 -13.50 13.65 4.03
N ASN A 48 -12.30 13.79 4.63
CA ASN A 48 -12.07 14.66 5.78
C ASN A 48 -11.68 16.11 5.42
N VAL A 49 -11.52 16.45 4.14
CA VAL A 49 -11.27 17.82 3.71
C VAL A 49 -12.59 18.58 3.62
N LYS A 50 -13.10 19.02 4.78
CA LYS A 50 -14.08 20.09 4.87
C LYS A 50 -13.33 21.42 4.78
N PRO A 51 -13.57 22.29 3.78
CA PRO A 51 -12.84 23.54 3.65
C PRO A 51 -13.34 24.53 4.72
N SER A 52 -12.56 24.68 5.80
CA SER A 52 -12.74 25.78 6.75
C SER A 52 -11.96 26.98 6.23
N LYS A 53 -12.68 27.95 5.63
CA LYS A 53 -12.18 29.29 5.40
C LYS A 53 -12.29 30.06 6.71
N THR A 54 -11.17 30.51 7.26
CA THR A 54 -11.12 31.68 8.15
C THR A 54 -9.78 32.39 7.98
N ASP A 55 -9.82 33.59 7.41
CA ASP A 55 -8.79 34.62 7.53
C ASP A 55 -8.53 34.92 9.00
N SER A 56 -7.27 34.87 9.44
CA SER A 56 -6.72 35.74 10.50
C SER A 56 -5.19 35.75 10.42
N ASP A 57 -4.70 36.94 10.12
CA ASP A 57 -3.33 37.43 10.25
C ASP A 57 -2.92 37.43 11.73
N ASP A 58 -1.92 36.63 12.11
CA ASP A 58 -1.08 36.93 13.27
C ASP A 58 0.29 36.24 13.13
N GLY A 59 1.34 37.03 13.38
CA GLY A 59 2.73 36.65 13.23
C GLY A 59 3.24 35.75 14.36
N GLU A 60 2.92 34.47 14.28
CA GLU A 60 3.68 33.38 14.91
C GLU A 60 3.97 32.36 13.83
N GLN A 61 5.20 31.86 13.77
CA GLN A 61 5.72 30.90 12.79
C GLN A 61 4.69 29.78 12.54
N THR A 62 3.83 29.99 11.54
CA THR A 62 2.61 29.22 11.38
C THR A 62 3.07 27.82 11.02
N LYS A 63 2.94 26.89 11.97
CA LYS A 63 3.01 25.46 11.66
C LYS A 63 2.06 25.32 10.47
N PRO A 64 2.55 24.98 9.26
CA PRO A 64 1.69 24.93 8.09
C PRO A 64 0.49 24.09 8.51
N GLU A 65 -0.73 24.60 8.32
CA GLU A 65 -1.94 23.84 8.63
C GLU A 65 -1.85 22.58 7.78
N ILE A 66 -1.38 21.49 8.38
CA ILE A 66 -1.21 20.25 7.64
C ILE A 66 -2.63 19.68 7.57
N PRO A 67 -3.27 19.66 6.40
CA PRO A 67 -4.66 19.23 6.26
C PRO A 67 -4.81 17.70 6.43
N VAL A 68 -3.78 17.03 6.97
CA VAL A 68 -3.67 15.58 7.10
C VAL A 68 -3.78 15.22 8.58
N ASP A 69 -4.78 14.40 8.91
CA ASP A 69 -4.94 13.85 10.25
C ASP A 69 -3.93 12.72 10.50
N PHE A 70 -2.76 13.09 11.01
CA PHE A 70 -1.72 12.13 11.36
C PHE A 70 -2.14 11.20 12.49
N THR A 71 -3.07 11.60 13.37
CA THR A 71 -3.55 10.74 14.47
C THR A 71 -4.24 9.51 13.87
N ALA A 72 -5.18 9.73 12.95
CA ALA A 72 -5.88 8.66 12.25
C ALA A 72 -4.95 7.81 11.36
N LEU A 73 -3.91 8.42 10.76
CA LEU A 73 -2.92 7.68 9.96
C LEU A 73 -2.02 6.80 10.84
N GLN A 74 -1.59 7.30 11.99
CA GLN A 74 -0.74 6.58 12.93
C GLN A 74 -1.48 5.43 13.63
N GLU A 75 -2.80 5.56 13.84
CA GLU A 75 -3.64 4.44 14.29
C GLU A 75 -3.60 3.26 13.29
N LYS A 76 -3.51 3.55 11.98
CA LYS A 76 -3.38 2.51 10.95
C LYS A 76 -1.96 1.96 10.83
N ASN A 77 -0.95 2.84 10.93
CA ASN A 77 0.45 2.44 10.92
C ASN A 77 1.30 3.47 11.70
N PRO A 78 1.87 3.09 12.86
CA PRO A 78 2.64 4.02 13.68
C PRO A 78 3.93 4.52 13.01
N ASP A 79 4.39 3.86 11.95
CA ASP A 79 5.59 4.26 11.21
C ASP A 79 5.33 5.48 10.28
N ILE A 80 4.07 5.90 10.07
CA ILE A 80 3.75 7.06 9.23
C ILE A 80 4.12 8.36 9.95
N TYR A 81 5.02 9.15 9.35
CA TYR A 81 5.52 10.40 9.95
C TYR A 81 5.35 11.63 9.07
N ALA A 82 5.19 11.46 7.75
CA ALA A 82 4.97 12.57 6.81
C ALA A 82 4.03 12.16 5.67
N TRP A 83 3.62 13.14 4.86
CA TRP A 83 2.82 12.95 3.65
C TRP A 83 3.43 13.77 2.52
N ILE A 84 3.60 13.18 1.35
CA ILE A 84 4.14 13.86 0.17
C ILE A 84 3.05 13.95 -0.90
N LYS A 85 2.76 15.18 -1.32
CA LYS A 85 1.85 15.48 -2.42
C LYS A 85 2.52 16.46 -3.36
N ILE A 86 2.52 16.14 -4.65
CA ILE A 86 3.04 17.02 -5.71
C ILE A 86 1.93 17.22 -6.74
N ASP A 87 1.40 18.44 -6.79
CA ASP A 87 0.32 18.80 -7.70
C ASP A 87 0.73 18.59 -9.17
N GLY A 88 -0.20 18.08 -9.98
CA GLY A 88 0.05 17.73 -11.38
C GLY A 88 0.81 16.41 -11.58
N THR A 89 1.09 15.66 -10.51
CA THR A 89 1.68 14.31 -10.60
C THR A 89 0.79 13.27 -9.93
N THR A 90 1.15 11.99 -10.05
CA THR A 90 0.52 10.91 -9.30
C THR A 90 1.08 10.76 -7.87
N VAL A 91 2.06 11.58 -7.47
CA VAL A 91 2.70 11.50 -6.15
C VAL A 91 1.78 12.13 -5.10
N ASP A 92 1.14 11.27 -4.32
CA ASP A 92 0.24 11.63 -3.22
C ASP A 92 0.21 10.46 -2.20
N TYR A 93 1.26 10.32 -1.39
CA TYR A 93 1.56 9.12 -0.59
C TYR A 93 2.00 9.44 0.85
N PRO A 94 1.73 8.54 1.83
CA PRO A 94 2.35 8.62 3.15
C PRO A 94 3.82 8.22 3.10
N VAL A 95 4.63 8.86 3.95
CA VAL A 95 6.04 8.52 4.16
C VAL A 95 6.16 7.80 5.49
N CYS A 96 6.67 6.58 5.44
CA CYS A 96 6.94 5.75 6.62
C CYS A 96 8.42 5.86 7.02
N GLN A 97 8.71 5.78 8.31
CA GLN A 97 10.07 5.70 8.83
C GLN A 97 10.13 4.58 9.87
N ASN A 98 10.89 3.53 9.59
CA ASN A 98 11.14 2.48 10.57
C ASN A 98 12.55 2.61 11.14
N ASN A 99 12.69 2.48 12.46
CA ASN A 99 13.98 2.57 13.15
C ASN A 99 14.96 1.43 12.79
N LYS A 100 14.48 0.39 12.11
CA LYS A 100 15.28 -0.75 11.63
C LYS A 100 15.53 -0.70 10.12
N ASP A 101 15.16 0.39 9.45
CA ASP A 101 15.48 0.52 8.03
C ASP A 101 17.01 0.47 7.86
N ASP A 102 17.45 -0.47 7.02
CA ASP A 102 18.87 -0.67 6.71
C ASP A 102 19.41 0.56 5.96
N TRP A 103 20.60 0.99 6.35
CA TRP A 103 21.36 2.07 5.71
C TRP A 103 22.17 1.58 4.50
#